data_AF-A0A954LQ26-F1
#
_entry.id   AF-A0A954LQ26-F1
#
_cell.length_a   1.000
_cell.length_b   1.000
_cell.length_c   1.000
_cell.angle_alpha   90.00
_cell.angle_beta   90.00
_cell.angle_gamma   90.00
#
_symmetry.space_group_name_H-M   'P 1'
#
loop_
_entity.id
_entity.type
_entity.pdbx_description
1 polymer ?
#
loop_
_entity_poly.entity_id
_entity_poly.type
_entity_poly.pdbx_seq_one_letter_code
_entity_poly.pdbx_strand_id
1 'polypeptide(L)' 'MSFPPVEDQLATIRRGIEKIVPEEELAAKLKHSQDTNTPLRVKYGIDPTAADVHLGHTVPLRKMRQFQEMGHQAVIIIG' A
#
# COMPACT_ATOMS: atom_id res chain seq x y z
N MET A 1 -6.22 -1.26 -16.55
CA MET A 1 -4.93 -1.14 -15.83
C MET A 1 -4.43 -2.56 -15.64
N SER A 2 -3.17 -2.86 -15.95
CA SER A 2 -2.65 -4.22 -15.77
C SER A 2 -2.01 -4.31 -14.39
N PHE A 3 -2.58 -5.12 -13.50
CA PHE A 3 -1.97 -5.44 -12.21
C PHE A 3 -0.76 -6.35 -12.46
N PRO A 4 0.43 -6.05 -11.88
CA PRO A 4 1.58 -6.94 -11.97
C PRO A 4 1.29 -8.33 -11.37
N PRO A 5 2.09 -9.36 -11.65
CA PRO A 5 1.99 -10.64 -10.96
C PRO A 5 2.02 -10.48 -9.44
N VAL A 6 1.20 -11.27 -8.73
CA VAL A 6 1.07 -11.18 -7.25
C VAL A 6 2.42 -11.35 -6.55
N GLU A 7 3.31 -12.20 -7.07
CA GLU A 7 4.66 -12.40 -6.52
C GLU A 7 5.52 -11.14 -6.63
N ASP A 8 5.49 -10.43 -7.76
CA ASP A 8 6.22 -9.17 -7.97
C ASP A 8 5.69 -8.06 -7.06
N GLN A 9 4.37 -8.01 -6.88
CA GLN A 9 3.72 -7.08 -5.96
C GLN A 9 4.16 -7.36 -4.53
N LEU A 10 4.12 -8.62 -4.09
CA LEU A 10 4.56 -9.01 -2.75
C LEU A 10 6.05 -8.72 -2.53
N ALA A 11 6.92 -8.99 -3.50
CA ALA A 11 8.35 -8.68 -3.43
C ALA A 11 8.59 -7.16 -3.23
N THR A 12 7.85 -6.33 -3.98
CA THR A 12 7.92 -4.86 -3.87
C THR A 12 7.40 -4.38 -2.52
N ILE A 13 6.29 -4.95 -2.04
CA ILE A 13 5.69 -4.59 -0.75
C ILE A 13 6.63 -4.96 0.39
N ARG A 14 7.17 -6.18 0.43
CA ARG A 14 8.09 -6.67 1.47
C ARG A 14 9.33 -5.79 1.64
N ARG A 15 9.81 -5.15 0.57
CA ARG A 15 11.02 -4.32 0.63
C ARG A 15 10.83 -3.13 1.58
N GLY A 16 11.59 -3.10 2.67
CA GLY A 16 11.58 -2.02 3.65
C GLY A 16 10.34 -2.00 4.56
N ILE A 17 9.60 -3.11 4.64
CA ILE A 17 8.55 -3.31 5.64
C ILE A 17 9.10 -4.14 6.79
N GLU A 18 8.78 -3.71 8.02
CA GLU A 18 9.13 -4.45 9.23
C GLU A 18 8.24 -5.69 9.43
N LYS A 19 6.92 -5.55 9.22
CA LYS A 19 5.95 -6.63 9.44
C LYS A 19 4.71 -6.51 8.53
N ILE A 20 4.24 -7.64 8.03
CA ILE A 20 2.97 -7.78 7.30
C ILE A 20 2.09 -8.76 8.10
N VAL A 21 0.86 -8.36 8.44
CA VAL A 21 -0.03 -9.17 9.28
C VAL A 21 -1.48 -9.10 8.78
N PRO A 22 -2.10 -10.24 8.41
CA PRO A 22 -1.50 -11.49 7.96
C PRO A 22 -0.96 -11.36 6.52
N GLU A 23 0.19 -11.98 6.25
CA GLU A 23 0.80 -11.93 4.92
C GLU A 23 0.01 -12.74 3.88
N GLU A 24 -0.51 -13.90 4.27
CA GLU A 24 -1.36 -14.74 3.40
C GLU A 24 -2.64 -14.00 2.98
N GLU A 25 -3.22 -13.22 3.89
CA GLU A 25 -4.42 -12.42 3.60
C GLU A 25 -4.11 -11.30 2.60
N LEU A 26 -2.92 -10.68 2.69
CA LEU A 26 -2.47 -9.71 1.69
C LEU A 26 -2.33 -10.36 0.32
N ALA A 27 -1.69 -11.54 0.22
CA ALA A 27 -1.55 -12.27 -1.03
C ALA A 27 -2.92 -12.62 -1.66
N ALA A 28 -3.86 -13.08 -0.83
CA ALA A 28 -5.23 -13.36 -1.26
C ALA A 28 -5.95 -12.10 -1.79
N LYS A 29 -5.79 -10.95 -1.13
CA LYS A 29 -6.35 -9.66 -1.57
C LYS A 29 -5.75 -9.18 -2.89
N LEU A 30 -4.44 -9.33 -3.07
CA LEU A 30 -3.76 -8.96 -4.33
C LEU A 30 -4.24 -9.84 -5.48
N LYS A 31 -4.36 -11.15 -5.26
CA LYS A 31 -4.92 -12.08 -6.24
C LYS A 31 -6.35 -11.72 -6.61
N HIS A 32 -7.21 -11.48 -5.61
CA HIS A 32 -8.59 -11.05 -5.85
C HIS A 32 -8.66 -9.73 -6.62
N SER A 33 -7.78 -8.78 -6.31
CA SER A 33 -7.68 -7.49 -7.01
C SER A 33 -7.32 -7.68 -8.49
N GLN A 34 -6.39 -8.59 -8.78
CA GLN A 34 -6.00 -8.96 -10.15
C GLN A 34 -7.15 -9.67 -10.89
N ASP A 35 -7.80 -10.65 -10.27
CA ASP A 35 -8.87 -11.45 -10.88
C ASP A 35 -10.14 -10.63 -11.16
N THR A 36 -10.51 -9.73 -10.25
CA THR A 36 -11.72 -8.89 -10.35
C THR A 36 -11.47 -7.54 -10.98
N ASN A 37 -10.21 -7.24 -11.32
CA ASN A 37 -9.77 -5.94 -11.81
C ASN A 37 -10.17 -4.77 -10.88
N THR A 38 -10.35 -5.04 -9.59
CA THR A 38 -10.81 -4.08 -8.58
C THR A 38 -9.64 -3.69 -7.68
N PRO A 39 -9.23 -2.41 -7.64
CA PRO A 39 -8.06 -1.98 -6.89
C PRO A 39 -8.26 -2.07 -5.36
N LEU A 40 -7.21 -2.45 -4.63
CA LEU A 40 -7.18 -2.35 -3.19
C LEU A 40 -7.18 -0.88 -2.73
N ARG A 41 -7.80 -0.62 -1.58
CA ARG A 41 -7.76 0.69 -0.91
C ARG A 41 -6.72 0.64 0.21
N VAL A 42 -5.59 1.31 0.00
CA VAL A 42 -4.47 1.37 0.94
C VAL A 42 -4.58 2.63 1.77
N LYS A 43 -4.88 2.46 3.06
CA LYS A 43 -5.15 3.57 3.97
C LYS A 43 -3.91 3.96 4.75
N TYR A 44 -3.65 5.26 4.86
CA TYR A 44 -2.63 5.83 5.75
C TYR A 44 -3.25 6.97 6.56
N GLY A 45 -3.23 6.82 7.89
CA GLY A 45 -3.72 7.84 8.82
C GLY A 45 -2.61 8.83 9.18
N ILE A 46 -2.93 10.12 9.15
CA ILE A 46 -2.06 11.20 9.60
C ILE A 46 -2.80 11.94 10.71
N ASP A 47 -2.19 12.00 11.89
CA ASP A 47 -2.66 12.78 13.02
C ASP A 47 -2.38 14.28 12.76
N PRO A 48 -3.40 15.16 12.72
CA PRO A 48 -3.25 16.58 12.43
C PRO A 48 -2.72 17.40 13.62
N THR A 49 -2.44 16.76 14.77
CA THR A 49 -1.99 17.46 15.99
C THR A 49 -0.64 18.18 15.80
N ALA A 50 0.20 17.70 14.89
CA ALA A 50 1.46 18.37 14.51
C ALA A 50 1.28 19.23 13.25
N ALA A 51 1.82 20.46 13.27
CA ALA A 51 1.73 21.39 12.15
C ALA A 51 2.60 20.98 10.94
N ASP A 52 3.63 20.16 11.14
CA ASP A 52 4.67 19.90 10.15
C ASP A 52 4.77 18.43 9.73
N VAL A 53 4.78 18.19 8.41
CA VAL A 53 5.13 16.89 7.81
C VAL A 53 6.65 16.80 7.71
N HIS A 54 7.28 16.07 8.63
CA HIS A 54 8.72 15.81 8.59
C HIS A 54 9.08 14.60 7.71
N LEU A 55 10.38 14.42 7.44
CA LEU A 55 10.93 13.35 6.59
C LEU A 55 10.50 11.93 7.00
N GLY A 56 10.06 11.71 8.25
CA GLY A 56 9.56 10.41 8.71
C GLY A 56 8.31 9.94 7.95
N HIS A 57 7.47 10.85 7.47
CA HIS A 57 6.29 10.53 6.68
C HIS A 57 6.63 10.06 5.27
N THR A 58 7.85 10.32 4.79
CA THR A 58 8.26 9.92 3.44
C THR A 58 8.31 8.40 3.28
N VAL A 59 8.59 7.64 4.34
CA VAL A 59 8.67 6.17 4.27
C VAL A 59 7.28 5.56 4.00
N PRO A 60 6.22 5.84 4.80
CA PRO A 60 4.86 5.42 4.49
C PRO A 60 4.37 5.93 3.12
N LEU A 61 4.62 7.20 2.80
CA LEU A 61 4.16 7.80 1.53
C LEU A 61 4.82 7.14 0.31
N ARG A 62 6.11 6.80 0.37
CA ARG A 62 6.79 6.03 -0.69
C ARG A 62 6.19 4.64 -0.85
N LYS A 63 5.79 3.99 0.25
CA LYS A 63 5.11 2.69 0.17
C LYS A 63 3.73 2.84 -0.47
N MET A 64 2.96 3.87 -0.10
CA MET A 64 1.68 4.17 -0.77
C MET A 64 1.86 4.41 -2.28
N ARG A 65 2.92 5.12 -2.67
CA ARG A 65 3.26 5.34 -4.09
C ARG A 65 3.48 4.03 -4.84
N GLN A 66 4.21 3.08 -4.24
CA GLN A 66 4.39 1.74 -4.83
C GLN A 66 3.04 1.05 -5.06
N PHE A 67 2.10 1.14 -4.10
CA PHE A 67 0.75 0.61 -4.30
C PHE A 67 0.00 1.30 -5.46
N GLN A 68 0.16 2.62 -5.64
CA GLN A 68 -0.42 3.33 -6.78
C GLN A 68 0.19 2.89 -8.12
N GLU A 69 1.51 2.68 -8.16
CA GLU A 69 2.21 2.20 -9.36
C GLU A 69 1.77 0.77 -9.75
N MET A 70 1.40 -0.05 -8.77
CA MET A 70 0.80 -1.36 -8.99
C MET A 70 -0.69 -1.30 -9.40
N GLY A 71 -1.28 -0.10 -9.47
CA GLY A 71 -2.67 0.12 -9.88
C GLY A 71 -3.69 0.18 -8.75
N HIS A 72 -3.26 0.23 -7.48
CA HIS A 72 -4.15 0.33 -6.32
C HIS A 72 -4.43 1.78 -5.91
N GLN A 73 -5.44 1.97 -5.07
CA GLN A 73 -5.86 3.28 -4.61
C GLN A 73 -5.24 3.61 -3.25
N ALA A 74 -4.36 4.61 -3.21
CA ALA A 74 -3.91 5.24 -1.98
C ALA A 74 -4.99 6.15 -1.39
N VAL A 75 -5.25 6.04 -0.10
CA VAL A 75 -6.23 6.84 0.65
C VAL A 75 -5.54 7.41 1.89
N ILE A 76 -5.33 8.72 1.91
CA ILE A 76 -4.84 9.43 3.09
C ILE A 76 -6.05 9.83 3.92
N ILE A 77 -6.01 9.55 5.23
CA ILE A 77 -7.04 9.91 6.19
C ILE A 77 -6.39 10.87 7.18
N ILE A 78 -6.96 12.06 7.30
CA ILE A 78 -6.58 13.04 8.33
C ILE A 78 -7.61 12.92 9.44
N GLY A 79 -7.17 12.61 10.66
CA GLY A 79 -8.06 12.34 11.79
C GLY A 79 -7.38 12.63 13.11
#